data_AF-A0A8T3PHB7-F1
#
_entry.id   AF-A0A8T3PHB7-F1
#
_cell.length_a   1.000
_cell.length_b   1.000
_cell.length_c   1.000
_cell.angle_alpha   90.00
_cell.angle_beta   90.00
_cell.angle_gamma   90.00
#
_symmetry.space_group_name_H-M   'P 1'
#
loop_
_entity.id
_entity.type
_entity.pdbx_description
1 polymer ?
#
loop_
_entity_poly.entity_id
_entity_poly.type
_entity_poly.pdbx_seq_one_letter_code
_entity_poly.pdbx_strand_id
1 'polypeptide(L)'
;MAGLRLPDGWRDSGLGDRHGHPRRGEVDRRPSAGRSGSARRPPRCRPHLRLRGIVFRRDSPAEDWWRLRLTREHVLLLAISFSEHGILPVIDDVLADRTILERYFERLPRPVRLIVLAPTLEATLRRDAARDKQVAERWAYLAEPMSAALEGSGLWVDSTLLDVDETVAMVEARWDEAFVR
;
A
#
# COMPACT_ATOMS: atom_id res chain seq x y z
N MET A 1 -29.24 -4.50 -16.72
CA MET A 1 -28.37 -3.71 -15.82
C MET A 1 -29.26 -2.92 -14.88
N ALA A 2 -29.17 -3.14 -13.57
CA ALA A 2 -29.88 -2.34 -12.56
C ALA A 2 -28.93 -1.26 -12.03
N GLY A 3 -29.31 0.02 -12.14
CA GLY A 3 -28.50 1.13 -11.63
C GLY A 3 -28.56 1.19 -10.10
N LEU A 4 -27.40 1.40 -9.46
CA LEU A 4 -27.37 1.65 -8.02
C LEU A 4 -28.12 2.96 -7.70
N ARG A 5 -29.10 2.88 -6.81
CA ARG A 5 -29.63 4.06 -6.12
C ARG A 5 -28.63 4.46 -5.04
N LEU A 6 -28.10 5.68 -5.13
CA LEU A 6 -27.34 6.29 -4.03
C LEU A 6 -28.29 6.59 -2.85
N PRO A 7 -27.82 6.52 -1.60
CA PRO A 7 -28.61 6.89 -0.42
C PRO A 7 -29.04 8.36 -0.45
N ASP A 8 -30.23 8.64 0.09
CA ASP A 8 -30.72 10.00 0.22
C ASP A 8 -29.88 10.78 1.26
N GLY A 9 -29.39 11.96 0.85
CA GLY A 9 -28.37 12.74 1.56
C GLY A 9 -27.13 13.07 0.72
N TRP A 10 -26.89 12.36 -0.39
CA TRP A 10 -25.78 12.62 -1.32
C TRP A 10 -26.13 13.54 -2.52
N ARG A 11 -27.31 14.17 -2.53
CA ARG A 11 -27.82 14.94 -3.69
C ARG A 11 -27.59 16.45 -3.64
N ASP A 12 -27.21 17.02 -2.49
CA ASP A 12 -27.09 18.47 -2.28
C ASP A 12 -25.69 18.93 -1.79
N SER A 13 -24.61 18.36 -2.37
CA SER A 13 -23.32 19.04 -2.37
C SER A 13 -23.26 19.99 -3.57
N GLY A 14 -23.62 21.26 -3.33
CA GLY A 14 -23.78 22.32 -4.34
C GLY A 14 -22.52 22.73 -5.11
N LEU A 15 -21.96 21.83 -5.91
CA LEU A 15 -21.00 22.13 -6.98
C LEU A 15 -21.77 22.48 -8.28
N GLY A 16 -22.47 23.62 -8.22
CA GLY A 16 -23.26 24.12 -9.34
C GLY A 16 -22.40 24.57 -10.53
N ASP A 17 -22.94 24.35 -11.73
CA ASP A 17 -22.39 24.72 -13.04
C ASP A 17 -21.60 26.04 -13.06
N ARG A 18 -20.27 25.93 -13.13
CA ARG A 18 -19.39 26.98 -13.63
C ARG A 18 -18.20 26.35 -14.35
N HIS A 19 -18.32 26.14 -15.66
CA HIS A 19 -17.32 26.49 -16.68
C HIS A 19 -17.89 26.15 -18.06
N GLY A 20 -18.31 27.18 -18.82
CA GLY A 20 -18.89 26.99 -20.14
C GLY A 20 -17.85 26.55 -21.18
N HIS A 21 -18.25 25.61 -22.04
CA HIS A 21 -17.48 25.22 -23.23
C HIS A 21 -17.37 26.38 -24.24
N PRO A 22 -16.15 26.81 -24.64
CA PRO A 22 -15.96 27.57 -25.88
C PRO A 22 -16.14 26.64 -27.09
N ARG A 23 -16.71 27.18 -28.18
CA ARG A 23 -16.95 26.44 -29.43
C ARG A 23 -15.67 26.26 -30.25
N ARG A 24 -15.70 25.30 -31.19
CA ARG A 24 -14.63 25.02 -32.17
C ARG A 24 -14.24 26.27 -32.98
N GLY A 25 -12.94 26.42 -33.24
CA GLY A 25 -12.37 27.35 -34.21
C GLY A 25 -10.91 26.98 -34.54
N GLU A 26 -10.48 27.27 -35.77
CA GLU A 26 -9.12 27.07 -36.32
C GLU A 26 -8.55 28.46 -36.71
N VAL A 27 -7.25 28.71 -36.95
CA VAL A 27 -6.14 27.92 -37.56
C VAL A 27 -4.89 28.09 -36.63
N ASP A 28 -3.91 27.18 -36.53
CA ASP A 28 -2.73 27.13 -37.43
C ASP A 28 -1.77 25.96 -37.12
N ARG A 29 -1.13 25.44 -38.18
CA ARG A 29 -0.04 24.45 -38.14
C ARG A 29 1.23 25.08 -38.72
N ARG A 30 2.22 25.36 -37.88
CA ARG A 30 3.60 25.59 -38.32
C ARG A 30 4.58 24.67 -37.59
N PRO A 31 5.44 23.92 -38.28
CA PRO A 31 6.45 23.07 -37.65
C PRO A 31 7.68 23.91 -37.26
N SER A 32 8.10 23.86 -36.00
CA SER A 32 9.37 24.43 -35.56
C SER A 32 10.44 23.34 -35.42
N ALA A 33 11.54 23.53 -36.15
CA ALA A 33 12.70 22.67 -36.27
C ALA A 33 13.23 22.03 -34.97
N GLY A 34 13.80 20.84 -35.11
CA GLY A 34 14.29 20.03 -33.99
C GLY A 34 15.51 20.62 -33.27
N ARG A 35 15.71 20.13 -32.04
CA ARG A 35 16.99 20.22 -31.32
C ARG A 35 17.35 18.83 -30.81
N SER A 36 18.39 18.24 -31.39
CA SER A 36 19.00 17.00 -30.91
C SER A 36 19.80 17.27 -29.64
N GLY A 37 19.10 17.41 -28.51
CA GLY A 37 19.71 17.36 -27.19
C GLY A 37 19.75 15.93 -26.69
N SER A 38 20.95 15.38 -26.45
CA SER A 38 21.14 14.09 -25.79
C SER A 38 20.76 14.18 -24.31
N ALA A 39 19.45 14.20 -24.04
CA ALA A 39 18.91 14.19 -22.70
C ALA A 39 19.38 12.91 -21.99
N ARG A 40 20.33 13.07 -21.06
CA ARG A 40 20.79 12.01 -20.17
C ARG A 40 19.57 11.54 -19.39
N ARG A 41 18.99 10.42 -19.81
CA ARG A 41 17.71 9.90 -19.32
C ARG A 41 17.83 9.77 -17.80
N PRO A 42 17.02 10.49 -17.00
CA PRO A 42 17.15 10.41 -15.55
C PRO A 42 16.93 8.96 -15.12
N PRO A 43 17.55 8.51 -14.01
CA PRO A 43 17.24 7.21 -13.44
C PRO A 43 15.72 7.11 -13.28
N ARG A 44 15.14 5.99 -13.69
CA ARG A 44 13.69 5.77 -13.56
C ARG A 44 13.37 5.60 -12.06
N CYS A 45 13.18 6.72 -11.35
CA CYS A 45 12.46 6.74 -10.10
C CYS A 45 11.08 6.16 -10.38
N ARG A 46 10.91 4.86 -10.10
CA ARG A 46 9.58 4.24 -10.14
C ARG A 46 8.77 4.94 -9.05
N PRO A 47 7.62 5.56 -9.35
CA PRO A 47 6.78 6.12 -8.31
C PRO A 47 6.34 4.96 -7.41
N HIS A 48 6.82 4.97 -6.18
CA HIS A 48 6.46 4.01 -5.14
C HIS A 48 5.36 4.65 -4.30
N LEU A 49 4.11 4.20 -4.49
CA LEU A 49 3.00 4.70 -3.71
C LEU A 49 2.76 3.75 -2.53
N ARG A 50 3.07 4.24 -1.32
CA ARG A 50 2.89 3.51 -0.06
C ARG A 50 1.43 3.52 0.34
N LEU A 51 0.75 2.39 0.13
CA LEU A 51 -0.59 2.12 0.66
C LEU A 51 -0.47 1.70 2.12
N ARG A 52 -0.59 2.67 3.03
CA ARG A 52 -0.80 2.39 4.44
C ARG A 52 -2.25 1.93 4.65
N GLY A 53 -2.44 0.77 5.28
CA GLY A 53 -3.78 0.31 5.66
C GLY A 53 -4.53 1.38 6.47
N ILE A 54 -5.83 1.55 6.17
CA ILE A 54 -6.68 2.53 6.88
C ILE A 54 -6.81 2.11 8.34
N VAL A 55 -6.21 2.89 9.24
CA VAL A 55 -6.27 2.62 10.68
C VAL A 55 -7.63 3.10 11.22
N PHE A 56 -8.55 2.17 11.46
CA PHE A 56 -9.82 2.51 12.09
C PHE A 56 -9.68 3.05 13.51
N ARG A 57 -10.64 3.88 13.88
CA ARG A 57 -10.81 4.42 15.22
C ARG A 57 -11.15 3.30 16.22
N ARG A 58 -10.70 3.47 17.47
CA ARG A 58 -10.59 2.45 18.53
C ARG A 58 -11.92 1.86 19.01
N ASP A 59 -13.04 2.51 18.71
CA ASP A 59 -14.28 2.46 19.50
C ASP A 59 -15.27 1.37 18.99
N SER A 60 -14.80 0.52 18.08
CA SER A 60 -15.58 -0.53 17.40
C SER A 60 -15.62 -1.84 18.21
N PRO A 61 -16.79 -2.50 18.36
CA PRO A 61 -16.90 -3.84 18.96
C PRO A 61 -16.08 -4.91 18.23
N ALA A 62 -15.89 -6.06 18.87
CA ALA A 62 -15.20 -7.23 18.30
C ALA A 62 -15.86 -7.77 17.00
N GLU A 63 -17.08 -7.34 16.70
CA GLU A 63 -17.88 -7.72 15.54
C GLU A 63 -17.38 -7.08 14.21
N ASP A 64 -16.47 -6.11 14.26
CA ASP A 64 -16.01 -5.33 13.09
C ASP A 64 -14.95 -6.01 12.20
N TRP A 65 -14.78 -7.33 12.32
CA TRP A 65 -13.90 -8.13 11.44
C TRP A 65 -14.23 -7.94 9.94
N TRP A 66 -15.51 -7.70 9.61
CA TRP A 66 -15.96 -7.46 8.24
C TRP A 66 -15.40 -6.14 7.67
N ARG A 67 -15.14 -5.12 8.50
CA ARG A 67 -14.54 -3.84 8.09
C ARG A 67 -13.06 -3.99 7.80
N LEU A 68 -12.35 -4.78 8.63
CA LEU A 68 -10.96 -5.15 8.38
C LEU A 68 -10.85 -5.94 7.08
N ARG A 69 -11.75 -6.92 6.85
CA ARG A 69 -11.85 -7.65 5.59
C ARG A 69 -12.11 -6.73 4.40
N LEU A 70 -13.12 -5.87 4.46
CA LEU A 70 -13.47 -4.92 3.38
C LEU A 70 -12.34 -3.93 3.08
N THR A 71 -11.58 -3.53 4.10
CA THR A 71 -10.43 -2.62 3.93
C THR A 71 -9.29 -3.31 3.20
N ARG A 72 -9.01 -4.57 3.53
CA ARG A 72 -8.10 -5.41 2.75
C ARG A 72 -8.61 -5.58 1.32
N GLU A 73 -9.92 -5.72 1.10
CA GLU A 73 -10.46 -5.78 -0.27
C GLU A 73 -10.14 -4.54 -1.08
N HIS A 74 -10.34 -3.34 -0.52
CA HIS A 74 -10.07 -2.07 -1.19
C HIS A 74 -8.57 -1.81 -1.36
N VAL A 75 -7.72 -2.16 -0.39
CA VAL A 75 -6.26 -2.10 -0.52
C VAL A 75 -5.78 -2.98 -1.68
N LEU A 76 -6.30 -4.22 -1.78
CA LEU A 76 -5.97 -5.12 -2.88
C LEU A 76 -6.47 -4.62 -4.24
N LEU A 77 -7.71 -4.08 -4.32
CA LEU A 77 -8.23 -3.47 -5.56
C LEU A 77 -7.37 -2.29 -6.03
N LEU A 78 -6.93 -1.44 -5.10
CA LEU A 78 -6.08 -0.29 -5.42
C LEU A 78 -4.66 -0.71 -5.83
N ALA A 79 -4.11 -1.74 -5.18
CA ALA A 79 -2.81 -2.32 -5.55
C ALA A 79 -2.84 -2.96 -6.95
N ILE A 80 -3.90 -3.70 -7.29
CA ILE A 80 -4.14 -4.23 -8.64
C ILE A 80 -4.16 -3.08 -9.66
N SER A 81 -4.98 -2.05 -9.41
CA SER A 81 -5.12 -0.91 -10.32
C SER A 81 -3.80 -0.17 -10.56
N PHE A 82 -2.96 0.03 -9.54
CA PHE A 82 -1.62 0.60 -9.71
C PHE A 82 -0.69 -0.30 -10.52
N SER A 83 -0.70 -1.61 -10.26
CA SER A 83 0.10 -2.57 -11.01
C SER A 83 -0.26 -2.61 -12.50
N GLU A 84 -1.56 -2.54 -12.83
CA GLU A 84 -2.05 -2.46 -14.22
C GLU A 84 -1.55 -1.20 -14.95
N HIS A 85 -1.30 -0.11 -14.22
CA HIS A 85 -0.77 1.15 -14.74
C HIS A 85 0.77 1.27 -14.61
N GLY A 86 1.47 0.17 -14.28
CA GLY A 86 2.93 0.14 -14.19
C GLY A 86 3.53 0.87 -12.97
N ILE A 87 2.70 1.21 -12.00
CA ILE A 87 3.10 1.77 -10.69
C ILE A 87 3.34 0.59 -9.75
N LEU A 88 4.39 0.64 -8.92
CA LEU A 88 4.66 -0.41 -7.93
C LEU A 88 3.86 -0.12 -6.64
N PRO A 89 2.81 -0.90 -6.31
CA PRO A 89 2.16 -0.78 -5.02
C PRO A 89 3.04 -1.33 -3.91
N VAL A 90 3.11 -0.61 -2.78
CA VAL A 90 3.70 -1.12 -1.53
C VAL A 90 2.61 -1.13 -0.48
N ILE A 91 2.27 -2.31 0.05
CA ILE A 91 1.21 -2.49 1.04
C ILE A 91 1.83 -2.68 2.43
N ASP A 92 1.29 -1.96 3.42
CA ASP A 92 1.65 -2.04 4.84
C ASP A 92 0.40 -2.50 5.63
N ASP A 93 0.38 -3.79 6.00
CA ASP A 93 -0.73 -4.48 6.71
C ASP A 93 -0.19 -5.52 7.72
N VAL A 94 -1.00 -5.83 8.74
CA VAL A 94 -0.73 -6.85 9.76
C VAL A 94 -1.38 -8.17 9.33
N LEU A 95 -0.58 -9.11 8.85
CA LEU A 95 -1.02 -10.43 8.41
C LEU A 95 -1.02 -11.40 9.60
N ALA A 96 -2.13 -11.45 10.34
CA ALA A 96 -2.25 -12.19 11.59
C ALA A 96 -2.13 -13.73 11.45
N ASP A 97 -2.42 -14.27 10.26
CA ASP A 97 -2.42 -15.69 9.97
C ASP A 97 -2.10 -16.00 8.50
N ARG A 98 -1.93 -17.29 8.21
CA ARG A 98 -1.56 -17.84 6.91
C ARG A 98 -2.65 -17.65 5.84
N THR A 99 -3.92 -17.76 6.22
CA THR A 99 -5.06 -17.63 5.30
C THR A 99 -5.22 -16.19 4.80
N ILE A 100 -4.93 -15.19 5.64
CA ILE A 100 -4.86 -13.79 5.19
C ILE A 100 -3.72 -13.62 4.17
N LEU A 101 -2.53 -14.20 4.42
CA LEU A 101 -1.41 -14.12 3.47
C LEU A 101 -1.75 -14.76 2.11
N GLU A 102 -2.31 -15.97 2.12
CA GLU A 102 -2.67 -16.70 0.90
C GLU A 102 -3.69 -15.91 0.06
N ARG A 103 -4.65 -15.26 0.72
CA ARG A 103 -5.64 -14.39 0.08
C ARG A 103 -5.04 -13.16 -0.61
N TYR A 104 -3.88 -12.67 -0.16
CA TYR A 104 -3.11 -11.66 -0.88
C TYR A 104 -2.45 -12.25 -2.14
N PHE A 105 -1.84 -13.43 -2.02
CA PHE A 105 -1.16 -14.14 -3.12
C PHE A 105 -2.09 -14.66 -4.22
N GLU A 106 -3.34 -14.97 -3.90
CA GLU A 106 -4.41 -15.31 -4.85
C GLU A 106 -4.87 -14.10 -5.68
N ARG A 107 -4.87 -12.90 -5.08
CA ARG A 107 -5.50 -11.71 -5.65
C ARG A 107 -4.54 -10.73 -6.32
N LEU A 108 -3.29 -10.67 -5.88
CA LEU A 108 -2.30 -9.74 -6.44
C LEU A 108 -1.70 -10.28 -7.75
N PRO A 109 -1.52 -9.42 -8.78
CA PRO A 109 -0.84 -9.82 -10.00
C PRO A 109 0.62 -10.18 -9.69
N ARG A 110 1.12 -11.24 -10.33
CA ARG A 110 2.50 -11.71 -10.15
C ARG A 110 3.47 -10.88 -11.01
N PRO A 111 4.73 -10.70 -10.55
CA PRO A 111 5.32 -11.28 -9.34
C PRO A 111 5.09 -10.43 -8.09
N VAL A 112 4.90 -11.11 -6.95
CA VAL A 112 4.72 -10.50 -5.63
C VAL A 112 6.01 -10.65 -4.80
N ARG A 113 6.31 -9.65 -3.97
CA ARG A 113 7.33 -9.73 -2.93
C ARG A 113 6.69 -9.61 -1.55
N LEU A 114 7.14 -10.44 -0.61
CA LEU A 114 6.81 -10.36 0.82
C LEU A 114 8.08 -10.02 1.58
N ILE A 115 7.99 -9.02 2.45
CA ILE A 115 9.05 -8.61 3.37
C ILE A 115 8.43 -8.62 4.76
N VAL A 116 8.98 -9.44 5.66
CA VAL A 116 8.55 -9.52 7.05
C VAL A 116 9.60 -8.82 7.92
N LEU A 117 9.21 -7.69 8.51
CA LEU A 117 10.00 -7.04 9.55
C LEU A 117 9.75 -7.78 10.86
N ALA A 118 10.78 -8.47 11.36
CA ALA A 118 10.73 -9.30 12.56
C ALA A 118 11.65 -8.76 13.68
N PRO A 119 11.41 -7.54 14.20
CA PRO A 119 12.12 -7.06 15.40
C PRO A 119 11.63 -7.82 16.65
N THR A 120 12.43 -7.84 17.71
CA THR A 120 11.96 -8.33 19.02
C THR A 120 10.76 -7.53 19.52
N LEU A 121 9.92 -8.19 20.35
CA LEU A 121 8.80 -7.53 21.02
C LEU A 121 9.27 -6.33 21.86
N GLU A 122 10.39 -6.47 22.57
CA GLU A 122 11.00 -5.39 23.36
C GLU A 122 11.37 -4.17 22.49
N ALA A 123 12.06 -4.39 21.36
CA ALA A 123 12.41 -3.31 20.43
C ALA A 123 11.15 -2.66 19.83
N THR A 124 10.10 -3.44 19.58
CA THR A 124 8.82 -2.94 19.10
C THR A 124 8.14 -2.05 20.13
N LEU A 125 8.00 -2.51 21.38
CA LEU A 125 7.42 -1.76 22.49
C LEU A 125 8.20 -0.47 22.78
N ARG A 126 9.54 -0.55 22.83
CA ARG A 126 10.44 0.60 23.03
C ARG A 126 10.31 1.66 21.93
N ARG A 127 10.26 1.24 20.66
CA ARG A 127 10.05 2.16 19.52
C ARG A 127 8.67 2.80 19.54
N ASP A 128 7.66 2.04 19.95
CA ASP A 128 6.28 2.50 19.96
C ASP A 128 6.01 3.47 21.11
N ALA A 129 6.62 3.26 22.28
CA ALA A 129 6.59 4.17 23.42
C ALA A 129 7.08 5.58 23.07
N ALA A 130 8.00 5.72 22.10
CA ALA A 130 8.52 6.99 21.61
C ALA A 130 7.62 7.69 20.56
N ARG A 131 6.42 7.16 20.25
CA ARG A 131 5.47 7.74 19.28
C ARG A 131 4.32 8.47 19.98
N ASP A 132 3.80 9.50 19.33
CA ASP A 132 2.56 10.20 19.74
C ASP A 132 1.35 9.25 19.87
N LYS A 133 1.35 8.15 19.11
CA LYS A 133 0.32 7.12 19.14
C LYS A 133 0.95 5.75 19.43
N GLN A 134 0.76 5.33 20.68
CA GLN A 134 1.15 4.02 21.18
C GLN A 134 0.04 2.99 20.91
N VAL A 135 0.39 1.86 20.31
CA VAL A 135 -0.49 0.73 19.99
C VAL A 135 0.17 -0.66 20.12
N ALA A 136 1.50 -0.77 20.24
CA ALA A 136 2.23 -2.03 20.15
C ALA A 136 1.80 -3.04 21.23
N GLU A 137 1.60 -2.59 22.47
CA GLU A 137 1.14 -3.43 23.58
C GLU A 137 -0.19 -4.12 23.26
N ARG A 138 -1.13 -3.41 22.60
CA ARG A 138 -2.41 -3.98 22.15
C ARG A 138 -2.24 -5.13 21.17
N TRP A 139 -1.15 -5.17 20.41
CA TRP A 139 -0.88 -6.18 19.38
C TRP A 139 0.19 -7.20 19.77
N ALA A 140 0.76 -7.11 20.97
CA ALA A 140 1.84 -8.00 21.43
C ALA A 140 1.46 -9.49 21.34
N TYR A 141 0.19 -9.82 21.56
CA TYR A 141 -0.35 -11.18 21.45
C TYR A 141 -0.25 -11.81 20.05
N LEU A 142 -0.01 -11.02 19.01
CA LEU A 142 0.18 -11.50 17.64
C LEU A 142 1.62 -11.92 17.31
N ALA A 143 2.62 -11.55 18.13
CA ALA A 143 4.02 -11.71 17.77
C ALA A 143 4.41 -13.17 17.45
N GLU A 144 4.04 -14.11 18.33
CA GLU A 144 4.30 -15.54 18.13
C GLU A 144 3.38 -16.17 17.06
N PRO A 145 2.04 -15.99 17.07
CA PRO A 145 1.16 -16.50 16.01
C PRO A 145 1.53 -16.03 14.60
N MET A 146 1.87 -14.74 14.43
CA MET A 146 2.32 -14.21 13.13
C MET A 146 3.66 -14.81 12.72
N SER A 147 4.59 -14.99 13.66
CA SER A 147 5.89 -15.59 13.35
C SER A 147 5.72 -17.01 12.81
N ALA A 148 4.99 -17.86 13.53
CA ALA A 148 4.71 -19.23 13.13
C ALA A 148 3.88 -19.34 11.83
N ALA A 149 2.93 -18.44 11.59
CA ALA A 149 2.06 -18.49 10.41
C ALA A 149 2.73 -18.01 9.10
N LEU A 150 3.73 -17.13 9.21
CA LEU A 150 4.40 -16.51 8.06
C LEU A 150 5.78 -17.13 7.77
N GLU A 151 6.32 -17.97 8.67
CA GLU A 151 7.65 -18.56 8.56
C GLU A 151 7.91 -19.22 7.19
N GLY A 152 9.15 -19.15 6.72
CA GLY A 152 9.57 -19.69 5.43
C GLY A 152 8.99 -18.97 4.20
N SER A 153 8.26 -17.87 4.38
CA SER A 153 7.64 -17.11 3.29
C SER A 153 8.30 -15.73 3.13
N GLY A 154 8.81 -15.43 1.94
CA GLY A 154 9.41 -14.13 1.59
C GLY A 154 10.73 -13.83 2.32
N LEU A 155 11.11 -12.56 2.30
CA LEU A 155 12.33 -12.04 2.94
C LEU A 155 12.06 -11.70 4.41
N TRP A 156 12.78 -12.36 5.32
CA TRP A 156 12.77 -12.05 6.74
C TRP A 156 13.92 -11.09 7.11
N VAL A 157 13.54 -10.02 7.82
CA VAL A 157 14.40 -8.91 8.21
C VAL A 157 14.31 -8.76 9.73
N ASP A 158 15.31 -9.27 10.45
CA ASP A 158 15.52 -8.85 11.83
C ASP A 158 15.87 -7.36 11.82
N SER A 159 14.92 -6.55 12.26
CA SER A 159 15.05 -5.10 12.35
C SER A 159 15.15 -4.66 13.81
N THR A 160 15.56 -5.53 14.74
CA THR A 160 15.64 -5.23 16.19
C THR A 160 16.57 -4.06 16.49
N LEU A 161 17.76 -4.06 15.86
CA LEU A 161 18.79 -3.04 16.09
C LEU A 161 18.86 -1.99 14.97
N LEU A 162 18.24 -2.25 13.82
CA LEU A 162 18.34 -1.38 12.64
C LEU A 162 17.53 -0.09 12.78
N ASP A 163 18.04 1.01 12.22
CA ASP A 163 17.22 2.18 11.92
C ASP A 163 16.42 2.01 10.61
N VAL A 164 15.78 3.09 10.14
CA VAL A 164 14.96 3.06 8.92
C VAL A 164 15.81 2.90 7.66
N ASP A 165 16.95 3.61 7.58
CA ASP A 165 17.80 3.62 6.39
C ASP A 165 18.58 2.31 6.29
N GLU A 166 19.05 1.77 7.42
CA GLU A 166 19.65 0.43 7.51
C GLU A 166 18.65 -0.67 7.13
N THR A 167 17.39 -0.56 7.58
CA THR A 167 16.32 -1.50 7.21
C THR A 167 16.05 -1.46 5.70
N VAL A 168 15.98 -0.27 5.10
CA VAL A 168 15.80 -0.11 3.65
C VAL A 168 17.00 -0.68 2.89
N ALA A 169 18.23 -0.36 3.29
CA ALA A 169 19.44 -0.87 2.66
C ALA A 169 19.52 -2.41 2.70
N MET A 170 19.14 -3.05 3.81
CA MET A 170 19.10 -4.51 3.91
C MET A 170 18.00 -5.13 3.02
N VAL A 171 16.85 -4.48 2.89
CA VAL A 171 15.78 -4.89 1.97
C VAL A 171 16.20 -4.74 0.51
N GLU A 172 16.87 -3.66 0.13
CA GLU A 172 17.36 -3.43 -1.22
C GLU A 172 18.47 -4.42 -1.61
N ALA A 173 19.41 -4.70 -0.70
CA ALA A 173 20.48 -5.67 -0.91
C ALA A 173 19.98 -7.11 -1.11
N ARG A 174 18.81 -7.45 -0.54
CA ARG A 174 18.20 -8.78 -0.56
C ARG A 174 16.89 -8.82 -1.35
N TRP A 175 16.67 -7.85 -2.23
CA TRP A 175 15.38 -7.58 -2.87
C TRP A 175 14.78 -8.77 -3.65
N ASP A 176 15.61 -9.65 -4.21
CA ASP A 176 15.15 -10.81 -4.96
C ASP A 176 14.87 -12.05 -4.08
N GLU A 177 15.39 -12.11 -2.84
CA GLU A 177 14.97 -13.11 -1.84
C GLU A 177 13.51 -12.90 -1.41
N ALA A 178 12.99 -11.67 -1.53
CA ALA A 178 11.63 -11.33 -1.16
C ALA A 178 10.57 -11.93 -2.11
N PHE A 179 10.95 -12.45 -3.28
CA PHE A 179 9.99 -13.02 -4.24
C PHE A 179 9.25 -14.22 -3.67
N VAL A 180 7.92 -14.18 -3.76
CA VAL A 180 7.05 -15.31 -3.41
C VAL A 180 6.46 -15.92 -4.67
N ARG A 181 6.55 -17.25 -4.78
CA ARG A 181 6.07 -18.03 -5.93
C ARG A 181 4.55 -18.24 -5.90
#